data_AF-I0GXJ9-F1
#
_entry.id   AF-I0GXJ9-F1
#
_cell.length_a   1.000
_cell.length_b   1.000
_cell.length_c   1.000
_cell.angle_alpha   90.00
_cell.angle_beta   90.00
_cell.angle_gamma   90.00
#
_symmetry.space_group_name_H-M   'P 1'
#
loop_
_entity.id
_entity.type
_entity.pdbx_description
1 polymer ?
#
loop_
_entity_poly.entity_id
_entity_poly.type
_entity_poly.pdbx_seq_one_letter_code
_entity_poly.pdbx_strand_id
1 'polypeptide(L)'
;MTRSEIALLLGAIAGRDQRTIGDADVLAWHEDLGDLDFADARAAVSRHFRESTDRIMPAHIRRLTRIIRDERRASTTVRALPPGKLEDDPDRDARIARNRNRVREILAEYVVARSVPGADEPPLTGSDLIRQRALDRSRAEKRSSRREAA
;
A
#
# COMPACT_ATOMS: atom_id res chain seq x y z
N MET A 1 -14.07 9.13 25.45
CA MET A 1 -15.34 8.72 26.08
C MET A 1 -15.24 8.81 27.59
N THR A 2 -16.31 9.25 28.24
CA THR A 2 -16.46 9.23 29.71
C THR A 2 -16.86 7.84 30.22
N ARG A 3 -16.71 7.58 31.53
CA ARG A 3 -17.15 6.31 32.14
C ARG A 3 -18.65 6.06 31.96
N SER A 4 -19.48 7.10 32.02
CA SER A 4 -20.91 7.00 31.77
C SER A 4 -21.21 6.57 30.33
N GLU A 5 -20.48 7.10 29.36
CA GLU A 5 -20.58 6.69 27.95
C GLU A 5 -20.14 5.23 27.75
N ILE A 6 -19.09 4.78 28.45
CA ILE A 6 -18.66 3.37 28.43
C ILE A 6 -19.76 2.47 29.00
N ALA A 7 -20.40 2.84 30.10
CA ALA A 7 -21.51 2.07 30.67
C ALA A 7 -22.69 1.95 29.68
N LEU A 8 -23.03 3.04 28.97
CA LEU A 8 -24.05 3.01 27.91
C LEU A 8 -23.65 2.13 26.73
N LEU A 9 -22.37 2.18 26.33
CA LEU A 9 -21.83 1.34 25.26
C LEU A 9 -21.89 -0.13 25.63
N LEU A 10 -21.43 -0.47 26.83
CA LEU A 10 -21.46 -1.82 27.39
C LEU A 10 -22.91 -2.32 27.52
N GLY A 11 -23.83 -1.52 28.05
CA GLY A 11 -25.25 -1.90 28.13
C GLY A 11 -25.85 -2.27 26.77
N ALA A 12 -25.47 -1.56 25.71
CA ALA A 12 -25.89 -1.90 24.36
C ALA A 12 -25.25 -3.18 23.81
N ILE A 13 -24.04 -3.52 24.25
CA ILE A 13 -23.36 -4.78 23.93
C ILE A 13 -24.05 -5.93 24.66
N ALA A 14 -24.33 -5.79 25.96
CA ALA A 14 -25.02 -6.79 26.77
C ALA A 14 -26.41 -7.13 26.24
N GLY A 15 -27.13 -6.16 25.65
CA GLY A 15 -28.40 -6.44 24.98
C GLY A 15 -28.28 -7.40 23.78
N ARG A 16 -27.08 -7.65 23.26
CA ARG A 16 -26.84 -8.53 22.10
C ARG A 16 -26.13 -9.83 22.48
N ASP A 17 -25.15 -9.77 23.38
CA ASP A 17 -24.34 -10.94 23.76
C ASP A 17 -24.59 -11.46 25.18
N GLN A 18 -25.60 -10.90 25.85
CA GLN A 18 -26.09 -11.32 27.17
C GLN A 18 -25.01 -11.33 28.26
N ARG A 19 -23.98 -10.48 28.16
CA ARG A 19 -23.00 -10.32 29.23
C ARG A 19 -23.57 -9.59 30.45
N THR A 20 -23.12 -9.97 31.64
CA THR A 20 -23.27 -9.16 32.86
C THR A 20 -22.17 -8.10 32.89
N ILE A 21 -22.52 -6.89 33.31
CA ILE A 21 -21.60 -5.75 33.39
C ILE A 21 -21.62 -5.24 34.83
N GLY A 22 -20.45 -5.09 35.43
CA GLY A 22 -20.25 -4.41 36.71
C GLY A 22 -19.37 -3.16 36.57
N ASP A 23 -19.22 -2.44 37.67
CA ASP A 23 -18.41 -1.22 37.73
C ASP A 23 -16.94 -1.47 37.37
N ALA A 24 -16.41 -2.65 37.73
CA ALA A 24 -15.06 -3.06 37.36
C ALA A 24 -14.88 -3.19 35.83
N ASP A 25 -15.91 -3.71 35.13
CA ASP A 25 -15.87 -3.82 33.67
C ASP A 25 -15.89 -2.45 33.01
N VAL A 26 -16.67 -1.51 33.54
CA VAL A 26 -16.71 -0.12 33.06
C VAL A 26 -15.34 0.55 33.21
N LEU A 27 -14.66 0.34 34.34
CA LEU A 27 -13.32 0.87 34.57
C LEU A 27 -12.29 0.27 33.61
N ALA A 28 -12.29 -1.05 33.44
CA ALA A 28 -11.38 -1.74 32.53
C ALA A 28 -11.60 -1.29 31.07
N TRP A 29 -12.86 -1.22 30.63
CA TRP A 29 -13.19 -0.78 29.27
C TRP A 29 -12.93 0.71 29.05
N HIS A 30 -13.00 1.53 30.10
CA HIS A 30 -12.63 2.94 30.02
C HIS A 30 -11.12 3.14 29.90
N GLU A 31 -10.31 2.34 30.60
CA GLU A 31 -8.86 2.34 30.44
C GLU A 31 -8.48 2.02 28.99
N ASP A 32 -9.17 1.03 28.40
CA ASP A 32 -8.99 0.72 27.00
C ASP A 32 -9.53 1.84 26.09
N LEU A 33 -10.82 2.15 26.12
CA LEU A 33 -11.49 2.91 25.06
C LEU A 33 -11.68 4.40 25.36
N GLY A 34 -11.18 4.90 26.49
CA GLY A 34 -11.42 6.26 26.98
C GLY A 34 -10.96 7.37 26.02
N ASP A 35 -10.03 7.09 25.12
CA ASP A 35 -9.52 8.01 24.09
C ASP A 35 -10.42 8.12 22.85
N LEU A 36 -11.36 7.18 22.64
CA LEU A 36 -12.21 7.18 21.46
C LEU A 36 -13.40 8.14 21.62
N ASP A 37 -14.02 8.46 20.48
CA ASP A 37 -15.27 9.22 20.42
C ASP A 37 -16.46 8.26 20.59
N PHE A 38 -17.49 8.69 21.32
CA PHE A 38 -18.65 7.84 21.63
C PHE A 38 -19.45 7.44 20.39
N ALA A 39 -19.66 8.36 19.45
CA ALA A 39 -20.43 8.08 18.24
C ALA A 39 -19.69 7.04 17.37
N ASP A 40 -18.37 7.18 17.25
CA ASP A 40 -17.54 6.23 16.52
C ASP A 40 -17.54 4.84 17.15
N ALA A 41 -17.44 4.76 18.49
CA ALA A 41 -17.48 3.51 19.21
C ALA A 41 -18.84 2.81 19.07
N ARG A 42 -19.94 3.57 19.13
CA ARG A 42 -21.30 3.06 18.89
C ARG A 42 -21.48 2.52 17.47
N ALA A 43 -20.97 3.24 16.47
CA ALA A 43 -20.99 2.80 15.08
C ALA A 43 -20.15 1.52 14.90
N ALA A 44 -18.98 1.44 15.53
CA ALA A 44 -18.14 0.24 15.54
C ALA A 44 -18.85 -0.98 16.14
N VAL A 45 -19.55 -0.83 17.27
CA VAL A 45 -20.37 -1.91 17.85
C VAL A 45 -21.46 -2.36 16.89
N SER A 46 -22.20 -1.42 16.29
CA SER A 46 -23.25 -1.77 15.32
C SER A 46 -22.68 -2.48 14.09
N ARG A 47 -21.48 -2.11 13.64
CA ARG A 47 -20.81 -2.73 12.49
C ARG A 47 -20.35 -4.14 12.83
N HIS A 48 -19.74 -4.34 14.01
CA HIS A 48 -19.29 -5.67 14.47
C HIS A 48 -20.43 -6.69 14.43
N PHE A 49 -21.57 -6.36 15.04
CA PHE A 49 -22.71 -7.30 15.08
C PHE A 49 -23.45 -7.48 13.74
N ARG A 50 -23.13 -6.69 12.71
CA ARG A 50 -23.62 -6.92 11.34
C ARG A 50 -22.68 -7.83 10.55
N GLU A 51 -21.38 -7.77 10.82
CA GLU A 51 -20.34 -8.43 10.06
C GLU A 51 -19.81 -9.72 10.71
N SER A 52 -19.95 -9.86 12.03
CA SER A 52 -19.40 -10.95 12.82
C SER A 52 -20.38 -11.42 13.89
N THR A 53 -20.38 -12.73 14.15
CA THR A 53 -21.10 -13.38 15.25
C THR A 53 -20.26 -13.52 16.52
N ASP A 54 -18.97 -13.16 16.46
CA ASP A 54 -18.05 -13.35 17.57
C ASP A 54 -18.35 -12.39 18.73
N ARG A 55 -17.99 -12.82 19.93
CA ARG A 55 -18.10 -11.97 21.11
C ARG A 55 -17.23 -10.72 20.94
N ILE A 56 -17.83 -9.55 21.14
CA ILE A 56 -17.14 -8.27 20.95
C ILE A 56 -16.18 -7.96 22.10
N MET A 57 -14.97 -7.54 21.75
CA MET A 57 -13.89 -7.18 22.68
C MET A 57 -13.42 -5.75 22.41
N PRO A 58 -12.75 -5.06 23.36
CA PRO A 58 -12.27 -3.69 23.16
C PRO A 58 -11.40 -3.52 21.91
N ALA A 59 -10.56 -4.51 21.60
CA ALA A 59 -9.73 -4.52 20.39
C ALA A 59 -10.54 -4.45 19.08
N HIS A 60 -11.71 -5.09 19.03
CA HIS A 60 -12.60 -5.03 17.86
C HIS A 60 -13.14 -3.62 17.66
N ILE A 61 -13.55 -2.95 18.74
CA ILE A 61 -14.05 -1.58 18.69
C ILE A 61 -12.97 -0.64 18.20
N ARG A 62 -11.74 -0.71 18.73
CA ARG A 62 -10.62 0.11 18.25
C ARG A 62 -10.36 -0.06 16.77
N ARG A 63 -10.28 -1.31 16.31
CA ARG A 63 -10.05 -1.62 14.89
C ARG A 63 -11.14 -1.01 14.01
N LEU A 64 -12.41 -1.22 14.36
CA LEU A 64 -13.54 -0.74 13.57
C LEU A 64 -13.70 0.78 13.62
N THR A 65 -13.46 1.41 14.77
CA THR A 65 -13.43 2.87 14.91
C THR A 65 -12.36 3.49 14.03
N ARG A 66 -11.16 2.88 13.95
CA ARG A 66 -10.12 3.32 13.03
C ARG A 66 -10.60 3.25 11.57
N ILE A 67 -11.21 2.14 11.16
CA ILE A 67 -11.75 1.98 9.80
C ILE A 67 -12.78 3.07 9.49
N ILE A 68 -13.73 3.33 10.40
CA ILE A 68 -14.77 4.37 10.25
C ILE A 68 -14.15 5.77 10.11
N ARG A 69 -13.08 6.07 10.86
CA ARG A 69 -12.34 7.33 10.75
C ARG A 69 -11.61 7.46 9.42
N ASP A 70 -10.98 6.38 8.98
CA ASP A 70 -10.27 6.34 7.70
C ASP A 70 -11.26 6.50 6.52
N GLU A 71 -12.43 5.86 6.59
CA GLU A 71 -13.52 6.02 5.62
C GLU A 71 -14.01 7.47 5.55
N ARG A 72 -14.24 8.13 6.69
CA ARG A 72 -14.62 9.56 6.71
C ARG A 72 -13.51 10.48 6.19
N ARG A 73 -12.25 10.16 6.48
CA ARG A 73 -11.10 10.92 5.96
C ARG A 73 -10.97 10.75 4.45
N ALA A 74 -11.24 9.55 3.93
CA ALA A 74 -11.21 9.28 2.49
C ALA A 74 -12.41 9.92 1.76
N SER A 75 -13.59 9.94 2.39
CA SER A 75 -14.80 10.56 1.81
C SER A 75 -14.75 12.08 1.85
N THR A 76 -14.06 12.65 2.83
CA THR A 76 -13.71 14.07 2.83
C THR A 76 -12.71 14.26 1.70
N THR A 77 -13.17 14.78 0.57
CA THR A 77 -12.34 15.12 -0.59
C THR A 77 -11.01 15.65 -0.09
N VAL A 78 -9.92 14.93 -0.43
CA VAL A 78 -8.55 15.37 -0.13
C VAL A 78 -8.51 16.84 -0.49
N ARG A 79 -8.33 17.72 0.50
CA ARG A 79 -8.23 19.14 0.25
C ARG A 79 -7.19 19.28 -0.85
N ALA A 80 -7.63 19.66 -2.04
CA ALA A 80 -6.73 19.82 -3.16
C ALA A 80 -5.63 20.72 -2.66
N LEU A 81 -4.39 20.21 -2.68
CA LEU A 81 -3.26 21.08 -2.43
C LEU A 81 -3.41 22.22 -3.44
N PRO A 82 -3.25 23.49 -3.02
CA PRO A 82 -3.23 24.58 -3.97
C PRO A 82 -2.20 24.22 -5.05
N PRO A 83 -2.52 24.50 -6.33
CA PRO A 83 -1.65 24.10 -7.41
C PRO A 83 -0.23 24.59 -7.13
N GLY A 84 0.75 23.71 -7.31
CA GLY A 84 2.15 24.05 -7.11
C GLY A 84 2.51 25.22 -8.03
N LYS A 85 3.46 26.07 -7.62
CA LYS A 85 3.95 27.20 -8.45
C LYS A 85 4.39 26.78 -9.87
N LEU A 86 4.67 25.50 -10.07
CA LEU A 86 5.18 24.91 -11.31
C LEU A 86 4.13 24.08 -12.07
N GLU A 87 2.90 24.00 -11.58
CA GLU A 87 1.82 23.23 -12.21
C GLU A 87 1.26 23.97 -13.43
N ASP A 88 1.09 25.30 -13.32
CA ASP A 88 0.62 26.18 -14.40
C ASP A 88 1.76 26.81 -15.23
N ASP A 89 2.98 26.28 -15.12
CA ASP A 89 4.12 26.83 -15.84
C ASP A 89 4.06 26.45 -17.34
N PRO A 90 3.84 27.42 -18.25
CA PRO A 90 3.72 27.14 -19.68
C PRO A 90 5.01 26.55 -20.27
N ASP A 91 6.15 26.78 -19.63
CA ASP A 91 7.46 26.29 -20.06
C ASP A 91 7.91 25.05 -19.28
N ARG A 92 6.99 24.40 -18.53
CA ARG A 92 7.30 23.24 -17.70
C ARG A 92 8.03 22.16 -18.48
N ASP A 93 7.51 21.79 -19.65
CA ASP A 93 8.07 20.72 -20.47
C ASP A 93 9.42 21.11 -21.07
N ALA A 94 9.55 22.36 -21.52
CA ALA A 94 10.81 22.90 -22.03
C ALA A 94 11.89 22.95 -20.93
N ARG A 95 11.54 23.33 -19.70
CA ARG A 95 12.45 23.29 -18.54
C ARG A 95 12.84 21.87 -18.19
N ILE A 96 11.89 20.93 -18.15
CA ILE A 96 12.17 19.51 -17.86
C ILE A 96 13.14 18.94 -18.91
N ALA A 97 12.93 19.24 -20.19
CA ALA A 97 13.83 18.81 -21.26
C ALA A 97 15.25 19.38 -21.09
N ARG A 98 15.39 20.68 -20.80
CA ARG A 98 16.68 21.32 -20.52
C ARG A 98 17.38 20.69 -19.31
N ASN A 99 16.65 20.50 -18.21
CA ASN A 99 17.19 19.90 -16.98
C ASN A 99 17.63 18.46 -17.22
N ARG A 100 16.85 17.66 -17.96
CA ARG A 100 17.19 16.28 -18.31
C ARG A 100 18.47 16.21 -19.14
N ASN A 101 18.64 17.10 -20.12
CA ASN A 101 19.85 17.17 -20.92
C ASN A 101 21.06 17.55 -20.05
N ARG A 102 20.90 18.53 -19.15
CA ARG A 102 21.97 18.95 -18.25
C ARG A 102 22.39 17.85 -17.28
N VAL A 103 21.43 17.12 -16.72
CA VAL A 103 21.71 15.96 -15.85
C VAL A 103 22.42 14.88 -16.64
N ARG A 104 22.02 14.61 -17.89
CA ARG A 104 22.67 13.63 -18.76
C ARG A 104 24.12 13.99 -19.06
N GLU A 105 24.41 15.27 -19.34
CA GLU A 105 25.79 15.74 -19.55
C GLU A 105 26.66 15.52 -18.33
N ILE A 106 26.18 15.95 -17.16
CA ILE A 106 26.91 15.79 -15.89
C ILE A 106 27.14 14.30 -15.58
N LEU A 107 26.11 13.47 -15.78
CA LEU A 107 26.23 12.04 -15.55
C LEU A 107 27.13 11.35 -16.58
N ALA A 108 27.20 11.83 -17.83
CA ALA A 108 28.07 11.23 -18.84
C ALA A 108 29.54 11.30 -18.42
N GLU A 109 29.98 12.42 -17.85
CA GLU A 109 31.33 12.56 -17.28
C GLU A 109 31.59 11.52 -16.18
N TYR A 110 30.62 11.34 -15.28
CA TYR A 110 30.73 10.34 -14.20
C TYR A 110 30.66 8.90 -14.69
N VAL A 111 29.84 8.60 -15.69
CA VAL A 111 29.69 7.25 -16.26
C VAL A 111 30.95 6.85 -17.01
N VAL A 112 31.58 7.75 -17.75
CA VAL A 112 32.86 7.50 -18.44
C VAL A 112 34.01 7.36 -17.42
N ALA A 113 34.02 8.17 -16.35
CA ALA A 113 35.04 8.06 -15.31
C ALA A 113 34.94 6.78 -14.46
N ARG A 114 33.76 6.15 -14.40
CA ARG A 114 33.52 4.89 -13.67
C ARG A 114 33.26 3.68 -14.56
N SER A 115 33.25 3.83 -15.88
CA SER A 115 33.16 2.69 -16.78
C SER A 115 34.45 1.89 -16.68
N VAL A 116 34.35 0.70 -16.08
CA VAL A 116 35.43 -0.29 -16.10
C VAL A 116 35.58 -0.75 -17.55
N PRO A 117 36.76 -0.61 -18.19
CA PRO A 117 36.98 -1.14 -19.53
C PRO A 117 36.74 -2.67 -19.51
N GLY A 118 35.74 -3.14 -20.28
CA GLY A 118 35.37 -4.57 -20.35
C GLY A 118 34.09 -4.99 -19.61
N ALA A 119 33.32 -4.05 -19.06
CA ALA A 119 32.02 -4.33 -18.44
C ALA A 119 30.83 -4.44 -19.43
N ASP A 120 31.10 -4.52 -20.74
CA ASP A 120 30.04 -4.44 -21.76
C ASP A 120 29.26 -5.74 -22.01
N GLU A 121 29.65 -6.87 -21.39
CA GLU A 121 28.80 -8.06 -21.38
C GLU A 121 28.86 -8.76 -20.01
N PRO A 122 27.73 -8.86 -19.27
CA PRO A 122 27.69 -9.75 -18.11
C PRO A 122 28.04 -11.16 -18.58
N PRO A 123 28.86 -11.93 -17.83
CA PRO A 123 29.16 -13.30 -18.21
C PRO A 123 27.84 -14.07 -18.39
N LEU A 124 27.67 -14.71 -19.55
CA LEU A 124 26.47 -15.46 -19.87
C LEU A 124 26.13 -16.40 -18.71
N THR A 125 24.96 -16.20 -18.13
CA THR A 125 24.49 -17.05 -17.04
C THR A 125 24.28 -18.47 -17.57
N GLY A 126 24.30 -19.49 -16.71
CA GLY A 126 24.07 -20.88 -17.13
C GLY A 126 22.78 -21.06 -17.96
N SER A 127 21.75 -20.27 -17.65
CA SER A 127 20.49 -20.22 -18.40
C SER A 127 20.63 -19.62 -19.82
N ASP A 128 21.52 -18.65 -20.02
CA ASP A 128 21.73 -18.01 -21.31
C ASP A 128 22.50 -18.92 -22.27
N LEU A 129 23.45 -19.71 -21.74
CA LEU A 129 24.15 -20.76 -22.50
C LEU A 129 23.19 -21.86 -22.97
N ILE A 130 22.21 -22.23 -22.14
CA ILE A 130 21.17 -23.20 -22.52
C ILE A 130 20.30 -22.64 -23.64
N ARG A 131 19.88 -21.37 -23.54
CA ARG A 131 19.09 -20.70 -24.57
C ARG A 131 19.84 -20.59 -25.90
N GLN A 132 21.13 -20.27 -25.88
CA GLN A 132 21.96 -20.21 -27.09
C GLN A 132 22.09 -21.59 -27.75
N ARG A 133 22.39 -22.64 -26.99
CA ARG A 133 22.45 -24.02 -27.51
C ARG A 133 21.15 -24.48 -28.16
N ALA A 134 20.00 -24.04 -27.62
CA ALA A 134 18.69 -24.35 -28.20
C ALA A 134 18.47 -23.60 -29.53
N LEU A 135 18.85 -22.32 -29.60
CA LEU A 135 18.76 -21.52 -30.82
C LEU A 135 19.69 -22.03 -31.92
N ASP A 136 20.89 -22.45 -31.57
CA ASP A 136 21.85 -22.99 -32.54
C ASP A 136 21.42 -24.34 -33.11
N ARG A 137 20.82 -25.22 -32.28
CA ARG A 137 20.18 -26.45 -32.76
C ARG A 137 19.06 -26.17 -33.75
N SER A 138 18.16 -25.24 -33.42
CA SER A 138 17.06 -24.87 -34.31
C SER A 138 17.56 -24.27 -35.64
N ARG A 139 18.65 -23.49 -35.62
CA ARG A 139 19.27 -22.95 -36.83
C ARG A 139 19.96 -24.04 -37.66
N ALA A 140 20.55 -25.05 -37.04
CA ALA A 140 21.15 -26.20 -37.73
C ALA A 140 20.08 -27.07 -38.41
N GLU A 141 18.99 -27.38 -37.72
CA GLU A 141 17.84 -28.14 -38.24
C GLU A 141 17.15 -27.43 -39.42
N LYS A 142 17.00 -26.10 -39.35
CA LYS A 142 16.49 -25.29 -40.47
C LYS A 142 17.44 -25.25 -41.66
N ARG A 143 18.75 -25.43 -41.46
CA ARG A 143 19.75 -25.48 -42.54
C ARG A 143 19.81 -26.86 -43.19
N SER A 144 19.61 -27.95 -42.45
CA SER A 144 19.56 -29.31 -42.99
C SER A 144 18.28 -29.56 -43.78
N SER A 145 17.11 -29.15 -43.26
CA SER A 145 15.83 -29.30 -43.97
C SER A 145 15.78 -28.52 -45.29
N ARG A 146 16.47 -27.37 -45.35
CA ARG A 146 16.61 -26.57 -46.57
C ARG A 146 17.59 -27.18 -47.59
N ARG A 147 18.47 -28.10 -47.17
CA ARG A 147 19.41 -28.83 -48.05
C ARG A 147 18.84 -30.15 -48.57
N GLU A 148 17.92 -30.80 -47.85
CA GLU A 148 17.20 -32.00 -48.32
C GLU A 148 16.03 -31.69 -49.27
N ALA A 149 15.52 -30.46 -49.27
CA ALA A 149 14.42 -30.01 -50.12
C ALA A 149 14.88 -29.42 -51.48
N ALA A 150 16.16 -29.53 -51.82
CA ALA A 150 16.78 -29.05 -53.07
C ALA A 150 17.45 -30.23 -53.79
#